data_AF-A0A918VQT1-F1
#
_entry.id   AF-A0A918VQT1-F1
#
_cell.length_a   1.000
_cell.length_b   1.000
_cell.length_c   1.000
_cell.angle_alpha   90.00
_cell.angle_beta   90.00
_cell.angle_gamma   90.00
#
_symmetry.space_group_name_H-M   'P 1'
#
loop_
_entity.id
_entity.type
_entity.pdbx_description
1 polymer ?
#
loop_
_entity_poly.entity_id
_entity_poly.type
_entity_poly.pdbx_seq_one_letter_code
_entity_poly.pdbx_strand_id
1 'polypeptide(L)'
;MPHPITRAAAERLTAAEQKHAQARQAAFRAWGPKSVAAASEHAHRILGDEAADLEWKPLGVLRSDEHLQAVASLGTVVGQHLELYYSGEGNRERIVLRTSCETCGNQQAHEVTSLEHLGRLLSRMPVWQHITAGSGGAR
;
A
#
# COMPACT_ATOMS: atom_id res chain seq x y z
N MET A 1 15.34 17.95 40.60
CA MET A 1 13.99 18.36 40.17
C MET A 1 14.11 19.02 38.79
N PRO A 2 13.29 18.66 37.79
CA PRO A 2 13.33 19.33 36.48
C PRO A 2 12.89 20.79 36.62
N HIS A 3 13.50 21.67 35.81
CA HIS A 3 13.17 23.09 35.77
C HIS A 3 11.70 23.28 35.34
N PRO A 4 10.94 24.23 35.90
CA PRO A 4 9.52 24.44 35.57
C PRO A 4 9.24 24.61 34.07
N ILE A 5 10.14 25.28 33.34
CA ILE A 5 10.03 25.44 31.87
C ILE A 5 10.15 24.10 31.15
N THR A 6 11.07 23.23 31.57
CA THR A 6 11.26 21.91 30.96
C THR A 6 10.04 21.03 31.16
N ARG A 7 9.43 21.08 32.36
CA ARG A 7 8.18 20.37 32.64
C ARG A 7 7.02 20.89 31.76
N ALA A 8 6.84 22.21 31.69
CA ALA A 8 5.79 22.81 30.85
C ALA A 8 6.00 22.53 29.35
N ALA A 9 7.25 22.50 28.87
CA ALA A 9 7.56 22.16 27.49
C ALA A 9 7.23 20.69 27.18
N ALA A 10 7.57 19.76 28.07
CA ALA A 10 7.23 18.35 27.93
C ALA A 10 5.71 18.13 27.92
N GLU A 11 4.98 18.76 28.85
CA GLU A 11 3.52 18.69 28.92
C GLU A 11 2.87 19.20 27.62
N ARG A 12 3.36 20.32 27.07
CA ARG A 12 2.87 20.88 25.81
C ARG A 12 3.17 19.98 24.62
N LEU A 13 4.36 19.38 24.57
CA LEU A 13 4.74 18.44 23.52
C LEU A 13 3.82 17.21 23.56
N THR A 14 3.65 16.59 24.73
CA THR A 14 2.77 15.42 24.89
C THR A 14 1.33 15.74 24.50
N ALA A 15 0.79 16.89 24.90
CA ALA A 15 -0.55 17.31 24.51
C ALA A 15 -0.68 17.51 22.98
N ALA A 16 0.33 18.11 22.34
CA ALA A 16 0.35 18.28 20.89
C ALA A 16 0.42 16.93 20.16
N GLU A 17 1.28 16.01 20.61
CA GLU A 17 1.40 14.66 20.05
C GLU A 17 0.10 13.86 20.15
N GLN A 18 -0.57 13.94 21.31
CA GLN A 18 -1.89 13.33 21.50
C GLN A 18 -2.92 13.91 20.54
N LYS A 19 -2.98 15.23 20.39
CA LYS A 19 -3.88 15.89 19.43
C LYS A 19 -3.58 15.45 17.99
N HIS A 20 -2.31 15.37 17.62
CA HIS A 20 -1.90 14.88 16.29
C HIS A 20 -2.21 13.40 16.08
N ALA A 21 -2.09 12.56 17.11
CA ALA A 21 -2.47 11.15 17.04
C ALA A 21 -3.98 10.98 16.85
N GLN A 22 -4.79 11.73 17.61
CA GLN A 22 -6.26 11.72 17.47
C GLN A 22 -6.71 12.20 16.09
N ALA A 23 -6.13 13.29 15.59
CA ALA A 23 -6.43 13.80 14.25
C ALA A 23 -6.09 12.77 13.16
N ARG A 24 -4.92 12.12 13.26
CA ARG A 24 -4.53 11.04 12.33
C ARG A 24 -5.47 9.85 12.40
N GLN A 25 -5.89 9.44 13.60
CA GLN A 25 -6.83 8.33 13.77
C GLN A 25 -8.21 8.66 13.21
N ALA A 26 -8.72 9.87 13.47
CA ALA A 26 -9.99 10.33 12.92
C ALA A 26 -9.96 10.34 11.39
N ALA A 27 -8.88 10.89 10.82
CA ALA A 27 -8.69 10.90 9.37
C ALA A 27 -8.60 9.48 8.81
N PHE A 28 -7.86 8.58 9.47
CA PHE A 28 -7.74 7.18 9.04
C PHE A 28 -9.08 6.46 9.06
N ARG A 29 -9.92 6.68 10.09
CA ARG A 29 -11.26 6.10 10.14
C ARG A 29 -12.17 6.62 9.03
N ALA A 30 -12.02 7.90 8.66
CA ALA A 30 -12.83 8.52 7.60
C ALA A 30 -12.40 8.08 6.20
N TRP A 31 -11.09 7.98 5.95
CA TRP A 31 -10.52 7.75 4.62
C TRP A 31 -10.12 6.31 4.35
N GLY A 32 -9.77 5.53 5.38
CA GLY A 32 -9.35 4.14 5.25
C GLY A 32 -10.32 3.26 4.44
N PRO A 33 -11.62 3.23 4.80
CA PRO A 33 -12.62 2.49 4.03
C PRO A 33 -12.79 3.01 2.60
N LYS A 34 -12.70 4.34 2.38
CA LYS A 34 -12.80 4.94 1.04
C LYS A 34 -11.64 4.55 0.15
N SER A 35 -10.43 4.53 0.71
CA SER A 35 -9.22 4.11 -0.01
C SER A 35 -9.31 2.64 -0.45
N VAL A 36 -9.80 1.76 0.43
CA VAL A 36 -9.99 0.34 0.11
C VAL A 36 -11.04 0.15 -0.97
N ALA A 37 -12.18 0.83 -0.86
CA ALA A 37 -13.24 0.75 -1.86
C ALA A 37 -12.76 1.24 -3.23
N ALA A 38 -12.12 2.41 -3.30
CA ALA A 38 -11.61 2.96 -4.55
C ALA A 38 -10.50 2.10 -5.16
N ALA A 39 -9.59 1.57 -4.35
CA ALA A 39 -8.56 0.65 -4.81
C ALA A 39 -9.15 -0.64 -5.38
N SER A 40 -10.13 -1.23 -4.69
CA SER A 40 -10.82 -2.43 -5.15
C SER A 40 -11.56 -2.16 -6.47
N GLU A 41 -12.35 -1.10 -6.56
CA GLU A 41 -13.09 -0.74 -7.78
C GLU A 41 -12.15 -0.49 -8.97
N HIS A 42 -11.09 0.28 -8.76
CA HIS A 42 -10.12 0.58 -9.80
C HIS A 42 -9.33 -0.68 -10.21
N ALA A 43 -8.99 -1.55 -9.27
CA ALA A 43 -8.36 -2.83 -9.55
C ALA A 43 -9.26 -3.75 -10.39
N HIS A 44 -10.56 -3.85 -10.08
CA HIS A 44 -11.50 -4.60 -10.92
C HIS A 44 -11.55 -4.06 -12.35
N ARG A 45 -11.56 -2.73 -12.52
CA ARG A 45 -11.56 -2.12 -13.87
C ARG A 45 -10.30 -2.43 -14.68
N ILE A 46 -9.15 -2.52 -14.04
CA ILE A 46 -7.86 -2.72 -14.71
C ILE A 46 -7.51 -4.20 -14.87
N LEU A 47 -7.72 -4.99 -13.82
CA LEU A 47 -7.24 -6.36 -13.72
C LEU A 47 -8.34 -7.39 -13.99
N GLY A 48 -9.61 -7.00 -14.04
CA GLY A 48 -10.73 -7.92 -14.22
C GLY A 48 -11.21 -8.54 -12.91
N ASP A 49 -11.97 -9.62 -13.03
CA ASP A 49 -12.61 -10.32 -11.90
C ASP A 49 -11.58 -10.93 -10.94
N GLU A 50 -10.36 -11.19 -11.41
CA GLU A 50 -9.23 -11.69 -10.63
C GLU A 50 -8.79 -10.71 -9.52
N ALA A 51 -9.15 -9.42 -9.62
CA ALA A 51 -8.89 -8.45 -8.56
C ALA A 51 -9.79 -8.65 -7.33
N ALA A 52 -10.83 -9.48 -7.40
CA ALA A 52 -11.74 -9.73 -6.28
C ALA A 52 -11.02 -10.32 -5.06
N ASP A 53 -9.98 -11.11 -5.29
CA ASP A 53 -9.21 -11.78 -4.23
C ASP A 53 -8.14 -10.88 -3.57
N LEU A 54 -8.00 -9.62 -4.03
CA LEU A 54 -7.01 -8.69 -3.48
C LEU A 54 -7.46 -8.15 -2.11
N GLU A 55 -6.72 -8.53 -1.07
CA GLU A 55 -6.88 -7.99 0.28
C GLU A 55 -6.26 -6.59 0.43
N TRP A 56 -6.99 -5.57 -0.03
CA TRP A 56 -6.58 -4.18 0.10
C TRP A 56 -6.58 -3.69 1.55
N LYS A 57 -5.49 -3.02 1.94
CA LYS A 57 -5.30 -2.38 3.25
C LYS A 57 -4.99 -0.90 3.06
N PRO A 58 -5.55 0.00 3.88
CA PRO A 58 -5.24 1.42 3.80
C PRO A 58 -3.78 1.67 4.25
N LEU A 59 -3.01 2.40 3.45
CA LEU A 59 -1.58 2.66 3.73
C LEU A 59 -1.36 3.85 4.67
N GLY A 60 -2.38 4.69 4.84
CA GLY A 60 -2.37 5.85 5.73
C GLY A 60 -2.98 7.07 5.06
N VAL A 61 -3.24 8.09 5.87
CA VAL A 61 -3.69 9.39 5.38
C VAL A 61 -2.45 10.24 5.14
N LEU A 62 -2.06 10.44 3.88
CA LEU A 62 -1.14 11.52 3.56
C LEU A 62 -1.80 12.86 3.92
N ARG A 63 -0.99 13.88 4.17
CA ARG A 63 -1.38 15.17 4.78
C ARG A 63 -2.47 15.97 4.04
N SER A 64 -2.97 15.50 2.91
CA SER A 64 -4.06 16.09 2.15
C SER A 64 -5.24 15.11 2.08
N ASP A 65 -6.39 15.63 2.43
CA ASP A 65 -7.78 15.17 2.27
C ASP A 65 -8.18 14.70 0.86
N GLU A 66 -7.24 14.65 -0.08
CA GLU A 66 -7.49 14.37 -1.49
C GLU A 66 -6.80 13.07 -1.98
N HIS A 67 -5.94 12.45 -1.17
CA HIS A 67 -5.09 11.34 -1.62
C HIS A 67 -5.54 10.01 -1.02
N LEU A 68 -6.34 9.24 -1.77
CA LEU A 68 -6.73 7.88 -1.40
C LEU A 68 -5.55 6.93 -1.66
N GLN A 69 -5.21 6.08 -0.69
CA GLN A 69 -4.09 5.15 -0.80
C GLN A 69 -4.38 3.82 -0.13
N ALA A 70 -4.09 2.74 -0.86
CA ALA A 70 -4.21 1.38 -0.35
C ALA A 70 -3.11 0.48 -0.93
N VAL A 71 -2.88 -0.65 -0.29
CA VAL A 71 -1.96 -1.68 -0.75
C VAL A 71 -2.59 -3.06 -0.63
N ALA A 72 -2.37 -3.92 -1.61
CA ALA A 72 -2.64 -5.35 -1.54
C ALA A 72 -1.32 -6.10 -1.67
N SER A 73 -1.06 -7.06 -0.79
CA SER A 73 0.11 -7.93 -0.92
C SER A 73 -0.18 -9.03 -1.94
N LEU A 74 0.77 -9.26 -2.85
CA LEU A 74 0.77 -10.40 -3.75
C LEU A 74 1.60 -11.57 -3.16
N GLY A 75 2.18 -11.37 -1.97
CA GLY A 75 3.01 -12.33 -1.27
C GLY A 75 4.52 -12.04 -1.34
N THR A 76 5.29 -12.95 -0.74
CA THR A 76 6.75 -12.91 -0.70
C THR A 76 7.30 -14.12 -1.43
N VAL A 77 8.22 -13.91 -2.37
CA VAL A 77 8.83 -15.00 -3.13
C VAL A 77 10.33 -14.75 -3.24
N VAL A 78 11.16 -15.72 -2.84
CA VAL A 78 12.64 -15.63 -2.81
C VAL A 78 13.15 -14.33 -2.14
N GLY A 79 12.56 -13.95 -1.00
CA GLY A 79 12.94 -12.73 -0.26
C GLY A 79 12.60 -11.41 -0.97
N GLN A 80 11.77 -11.46 -2.02
CA GLN A 80 11.16 -10.29 -2.64
C GLN A 80 9.70 -10.18 -2.22
N HIS A 81 9.36 -9.06 -1.61
CA HIS A 81 7.98 -8.71 -1.27
C HIS A 81 7.33 -8.03 -2.47
N LEU A 82 6.15 -8.52 -2.86
CA LEU A 82 5.39 -8.04 -4.00
C LEU A 82 4.08 -7.41 -3.52
N GLU A 83 3.80 -6.19 -3.96
CA GLU A 83 2.62 -5.45 -3.55
C GLU A 83 2.02 -4.66 -4.72
N LEU A 84 0.69 -4.62 -4.80
CA LEU A 84 -0.01 -3.64 -5.61
C LEU A 84 -0.31 -2.43 -4.73
N TYR A 85 0.17 -1.27 -5.14
CA TYR A 85 -0.07 0.01 -4.51
C TYR A 85 -1.07 0.81 -5.33
N TYR A 86 -2.16 1.21 -4.72
CA TYR A 86 -3.14 2.14 -5.28
C TYR A 86 -2.89 3.56 -4.76
N SER A 87 -2.98 4.53 -5.66
CA SER A 87 -3.17 5.92 -5.26
C SER A 87 -4.19 6.62 -6.17
N GLY A 88 -5.16 7.28 -5.55
CA GLY A 88 -6.06 8.24 -6.20
C GLY A 88 -5.72 9.67 -5.76
N GLU A 89 -5.38 10.54 -6.70
CA GLU A 89 -5.16 11.98 -6.50
C GLU A 89 -6.07 12.76 -7.46
N GLY A 90 -7.12 13.39 -6.90
CA GLY A 90 -8.17 14.01 -7.70
C GLY A 90 -8.85 13.00 -8.64
N ASN A 91 -8.81 13.26 -9.95
CA ASN A 91 -9.37 12.38 -10.98
C ASN A 91 -8.34 11.39 -11.58
N ARG A 92 -7.16 11.24 -10.95
CA ARG A 92 -6.11 10.34 -11.42
C ARG A 92 -5.94 9.20 -10.44
N GLU A 93 -6.27 8.01 -10.91
CA GLU A 93 -6.10 6.76 -10.19
C GLU A 93 -5.01 5.93 -10.88
N ARG A 94 -4.17 5.26 -10.09
CA ARG A 94 -3.14 4.37 -10.59
C ARG A 94 -2.94 3.17 -9.70
N ILE A 95 -2.58 2.05 -10.31
CA ILE A 95 -2.07 0.86 -9.63
C ILE A 95 -0.59 0.71 -10.00
N VAL A 96 0.24 0.43 -9.02
CA VAL A 96 1.68 0.26 -9.18
C VAL A 96 2.09 -1.05 -8.54
N LEU A 97 2.76 -1.92 -9.30
CA LEU A 97 3.47 -3.06 -8.74
C LEU A 97 4.74 -2.54 -8.07
N ARG A 98 4.79 -2.65 -6.74
CA ARG A 98 5.96 -2.40 -5.91
C ARG A 98 6.64 -3.72 -5.60
N THR A 99 7.95 -3.73 -5.75
CA THR A 99 8.78 -4.90 -5.47
C THR A 99 9.92 -4.44 -4.57
N SER A 100 10.11 -5.11 -3.45
CA SER A 100 11.18 -4.77 -2.51
C SER A 100 11.96 -6.01 -2.13
N CYS A 101 13.28 -5.92 -2.19
CA CYS A 101 14.17 -6.99 -1.77
C CYS A 101 14.50 -6.84 -0.29
N GLU A 102 14.18 -7.85 0.52
CA GLU A 102 14.37 -7.84 1.97
C GLU A 102 15.86 -7.80 2.37
N THR A 103 16.74 -8.33 1.53
CA THR A 103 18.17 -8.50 1.86
C THR A 103 19.04 -7.33 1.43
N CYS A 104 18.71 -6.65 0.32
CA CYS A 104 19.50 -5.52 -0.19
C CYS A 104 18.78 -4.17 -0.10
N GLY A 105 17.51 -4.15 0.33
CA GLY A 105 16.73 -2.93 0.49
C GLY A 105 16.34 -2.23 -0.82
N ASN A 106 16.67 -2.81 -1.97
CA ASN A 106 16.31 -2.25 -3.27
C ASN A 106 14.79 -2.29 -3.47
N GLN A 107 14.23 -1.22 -4.05
CA GLN A 107 12.81 -1.12 -4.38
C GLN A 107 12.62 -0.72 -5.84
N GLN A 108 11.67 -1.36 -6.51
CA GLN A 108 11.21 -0.98 -7.84
C GLN A 108 9.69 -0.77 -7.82
N ALA A 109 9.23 0.08 -8.74
CA ALA A 109 7.84 0.46 -8.86
C ALA A 109 7.49 0.58 -10.34
N HIS A 110 6.45 -0.14 -10.76
CA HIS A 110 6.00 -0.16 -12.15
C HIS A 110 4.49 0.04 -12.21
N GLU A 111 4.04 1.00 -13.01
CA GLU A 111 2.61 1.21 -13.23
C GLU A 111 1.98 0.00 -13.93
N VAL A 112 0.79 -0.38 -13.46
CA VAL A 112 0.01 -1.52 -13.93
C VAL A 112 -1.24 -0.98 -14.60
N THR A 113 -1.43 -1.35 -15.87
CA THR A 113 -2.51 -0.83 -16.72
C THR A 113 -3.45 -1.92 -17.24
N SER A 114 -3.09 -3.19 -17.04
CA SER A 114 -3.96 -4.35 -17.28
C SER A 114 -3.40 -5.59 -16.57
N LEU A 115 -4.21 -6.64 -16.44
CA LEU A 115 -3.75 -7.94 -15.92
C LEU A 115 -2.63 -8.54 -16.79
N GLU A 116 -2.75 -8.44 -18.12
CA GLU A 116 -1.71 -8.89 -19.04
C GLU A 116 -0.40 -8.11 -18.84
N HIS A 117 -0.50 -6.80 -18.63
CA HIS A 117 0.68 -5.98 -18.35
C HIS A 117 1.32 -6.38 -17.02
N LEU A 118 0.53 -6.64 -15.97
CA LEU A 118 1.03 -7.17 -14.71
C LEU A 118 1.77 -8.49 -14.91
N GLY A 119 1.19 -9.43 -15.67
CA GLY A 119 1.84 -10.69 -16.02
C GLY A 119 3.18 -10.51 -16.74
N ARG A 120 3.27 -9.55 -17.69
CA ARG A 120 4.53 -9.21 -18.38
C ARG A 120 5.57 -8.56 -17.48
N LEU A 121 5.15 -7.78 -16.48
CA LEU A 121 6.06 -7.19 -15.49
C LEU A 121 6.64 -8.30 -14.61
N LEU A 122 5.75 -9.14 -14.06
CA LEU A 122 6.15 -10.24 -13.20
C LEU A 122 7.03 -11.25 -13.96
N SER A 123 6.79 -11.51 -15.25
CA SER A 123 7.59 -12.44 -16.05
C SER A 123 9.05 -12.05 -16.27
N ARG A 124 9.37 -10.76 -16.12
CA ARG A 124 10.74 -10.24 -16.19
C ARG A 124 11.48 -10.36 -14.88
N MET A 125 10.77 -10.68 -13.80
CA MET A 125 11.39 -10.82 -12.50
C MET A 125 12.05 -12.20 -12.39
N PRO A 126 13.27 -12.28 -11.81
CA PRO A 126 13.95 -13.56 -11.59
C PRO A 126 13.08 -14.58 -10.84
N VAL A 127 12.15 -14.07 -10.03
CA VAL A 127 11.26 -14.84 -9.18
C VAL A 127 10.07 -15.49 -9.92
N TRP A 128 9.80 -15.08 -11.16
CA TRP A 128 8.65 -15.57 -11.93
C TRP A 128 8.58 -17.08 -12.06
N GLN A 129 9.72 -17.73 -12.27
CA GLN A 129 9.78 -19.19 -12.43
C GLN A 129 9.25 -19.93 -11.20
N HIS A 130 9.43 -19.35 -10.00
CA HIS A 130 8.89 -19.91 -8.76
C HIS A 130 7.39 -19.68 -8.62
N ILE A 131 6.87 -18.55 -9.11
CA ILE A 131 5.44 -18.22 -9.13
C ILE A 131 4.69 -19.19 -10.06
N THR A 132 5.22 -19.44 -11.26
CA THR A 132 4.57 -20.33 -12.24
C THR A 132 4.76 -21.83 -11.96
N ALA A 133 5.74 -22.21 -11.14
CA ALA A 133 5.95 -23.60 -10.76
C ALA A 133 4.94 -24.11 -9.70
N GLY A 134 4.34 -23.21 -8.91
CA GLY A 134 3.36 -23.55 -7.88
C GLY A 134 1.97 -23.92 -8.41
N SER A 135 1.64 -23.57 -9.65
CA SER A 135 0.34 -23.84 -10.29
C SER A 135 0.30 -25.14 -11.12
N GLY A 136 1.35 -25.96 -11.08
CA GLY A 136 1.47 -27.21 -11.85
C GLY A 136 1.16 -28.51 -11.10
N GLY A 137 0.54 -28.44 -9.91
CA GLY A 137 0.43 -29.58 -9.00
C GLY A 137 -0.97 -29.84 -8.43
N ALA A 138 -1.97 -30.00 -9.29
CA ALA A 138 -3.21 -30.69 -8.91
C ALA A 138 -3.58 -31.66 -10.03
N ARG A 139 -3.14 -32.92 -9.84
CA ARG A 139 -3.81 -34.09 -10.42
C ARG A 139 -4.99 -34.46 -9.54
#